data_AF-A0A6N7TMU8-F1
#
_entry.id   AF-A0A6N7TMU8-F1
#
_cell.length_a   1.000
_cell.length_b   1.000
_cell.length_c   1.000
_cell.angle_alpha   90.00
_cell.angle_beta   90.00
_cell.angle_gamma   90.00
#
_symmetry.space_group_name_H-M   'P 1'
#
loop_
_entity.id
_entity.type
_entity.pdbx_description
1 polymer ?
#
loop_
_entity_poly.entity_id
_entity_poly.type
_entity_poly.pdbx_seq_one_letter_code
_entity_poly.pdbx_strand_id
1 'polypeptide(L)'
;MIEVEQLSLFTMLSPVPPAVAVCCMDGSRVDAAPAESWMQRLVQGGEYVVQVASHPMVLRPADGTADDVPAGHWYYHYTIGERLFSGVFVGRERVRT
;
A
#
# COMPACT_ATOMS: atom_id res chain seq x y z
N MET A 1 22.87 -22.38 -19.48
CA MET A 1 22.47 -23.13 -18.28
C MET A 1 21.21 -22.47 -17.77
N ILE A 2 20.11 -23.23 -17.64
CA ILE A 2 18.88 -22.73 -17.02
C ILE A 2 18.94 -23.24 -15.57
N GLU A 3 19.07 -22.32 -14.62
CA GLU A 3 18.88 -22.64 -13.21
C GLU A 3 17.40 -22.91 -13.00
N VAL A 4 17.07 -24.15 -12.63
CA VAL A 4 15.74 -24.55 -12.19
C VAL A 4 15.79 -24.70 -10.68
N GLU A 5 15.25 -23.71 -9.98
CA GLU A 5 15.12 -23.73 -8.53
C GLU A 5 13.88 -24.54 -8.13
N GLN A 6 14.03 -25.45 -7.16
CA GLN A 6 12.91 -26.25 -6.66
C GLN A 6 12.03 -25.40 -5.74
N LEU A 7 10.83 -25.08 -6.17
CA LEU A 7 9.84 -24.39 -5.33
C LEU A 7 9.15 -25.38 -4.39
N SER A 8 9.24 -25.14 -3.07
CA SER A 8 8.55 -25.93 -2.05
C SER A 8 7.16 -25.36 -1.77
N LEU A 9 6.21 -26.21 -1.38
CA LEU A 9 4.89 -25.76 -0.89
C LEU A 9 5.04 -24.78 0.30
N PHE A 10 6.08 -24.97 1.14
CA PHE A 10 6.41 -24.05 2.24
C PHE A 10 6.90 -22.68 1.76
N THR A 11 7.50 -22.60 0.56
CA THR A 11 7.86 -21.33 -0.08
C THR A 11 6.61 -20.57 -0.52
N MET A 12 5.59 -21.28 -1.01
CA MET A 12 4.29 -20.70 -1.39
C MET A 12 3.43 -20.29 -0.18
N LEU A 13 3.65 -20.94 0.97
CA LEU A 13 3.00 -20.63 2.25
C LEU A 13 3.77 -19.59 3.07
N SER A 14 4.95 -19.17 2.61
CA SER A 14 5.65 -18.05 3.22
C SER A 14 4.79 -16.81 3.00
N PRO A 15 4.37 -16.09 4.07
CA PRO A 15 3.69 -14.83 3.90
C PRO A 15 4.60 -13.97 3.02
N VAL A 16 4.11 -13.54 1.85
CA VAL A 16 4.79 -12.48 1.10
C VAL A 16 5.03 -11.38 2.12
N PRO A 17 6.28 -10.99 2.40
CA PRO A 17 6.55 -10.02 3.43
C PRO A 17 5.70 -8.78 3.12
N PRO A 18 4.97 -8.25 4.12
CA PRO A 18 4.11 -7.11 3.88
C PRO A 18 4.93 -6.02 3.22
N ALA A 19 4.39 -5.44 2.16
CA ALA A 19 5.07 -4.36 1.47
C ALA A 19 5.25 -3.22 2.47
N VAL A 20 6.43 -2.62 2.53
CA VAL A 20 6.66 -1.50 3.47
C VAL A 20 6.40 -0.20 2.73
N ALA A 21 5.42 0.56 3.21
CA ALA A 21 5.14 1.91 2.73
C ALA A 21 5.89 2.93 3.58
N VAL A 22 6.53 3.89 2.93
CA VAL A 22 7.28 4.98 3.55
C VAL A 22 6.58 6.30 3.26
N CYS A 23 6.16 7.01 4.31
CA CYS A 23 5.46 8.29 4.19
C CYS A 23 6.39 9.37 3.60
N CYS A 24 5.92 10.09 2.58
CA CYS A 24 6.71 11.14 1.92
C CYS A 24 6.91 12.39 2.80
N MET A 25 6.12 12.57 3.87
CA MET A 25 6.20 13.74 4.75
C MET A 25 7.28 13.59 5.83
N ASP A 26 7.33 12.44 6.50
CA ASP A 26 8.13 12.23 7.71
C ASP A 26 9.04 10.99 7.64
N GLY A 27 8.99 10.22 6.55
CA GLY A 27 9.76 9.00 6.38
C GLY A 27 9.28 7.84 7.26
N SER A 28 8.14 7.97 7.93
CA SER A 28 7.58 6.91 8.76
C SER A 28 7.28 5.65 7.91
N ARG A 29 7.60 4.48 8.49
CA ARG A 29 7.45 3.19 7.81
C ARG A 29 6.24 2.47 8.39
N VAL A 30 5.35 2.03 7.52
CA VAL A 30 4.14 1.30 7.89
C VAL A 30 3.96 0.07 7.00
N ASP A 31 3.40 -0.99 7.57
CA ASP A 31 3.07 -2.19 6.80
C ASP A 31 1.91 -1.88 5.86
N ALA A 32 2.08 -2.25 4.59
CA ALA A 32 1.10 -2.15 3.53
C ALA A 32 0.62 -3.55 3.15
N ALA A 33 -0.66 -3.80 3.36
CA ALA A 33 -1.32 -5.03 2.93
C ALA A 33 -1.94 -4.82 1.54
N PRO A 34 -2.20 -5.87 0.76
CA PRO A 34 -3.01 -5.76 -0.45
C PRO A 34 -4.40 -5.17 -0.15
N ALA A 35 -4.89 -4.26 -0.99
CA ALA A 35 -6.21 -3.66 -0.82
C ALA A 35 -7.31 -4.71 -1.02
N GLU A 36 -8.30 -4.75 -0.11
CA GLU A 36 -9.43 -5.65 -0.22
C GLU A 36 -10.37 -5.29 -1.38
N SER A 37 -11.17 -6.24 -1.86
CA SER A 37 -12.09 -6.05 -2.99
C SER A 37 -13.14 -4.95 -2.77
N TRP A 38 -13.52 -4.66 -1.52
CA TRP A 38 -14.42 -3.56 -1.22
C TRP A 38 -13.70 -2.20 -1.29
N MET A 39 -12.43 -2.14 -0.92
CA MET A 39 -11.59 -0.93 -1.01
C MET A 39 -11.32 -0.57 -2.46
N GLN A 40 -10.99 -1.56 -3.29
CA GLN A 40 -10.76 -1.38 -4.74
C GLN A 40 -12.00 -0.87 -5.49
N ARG A 41 -13.21 -1.22 -5.01
CA ARG A 41 -14.46 -0.66 -5.55
C ARG A 41 -14.65 0.82 -5.20
N LEU A 42 -14.08 1.30 -4.10
CA LEU A 42 -14.14 2.70 -3.69
C LEU A 42 -13.01 3.53 -4.32
N VAL A 43 -11.81 2.95 -4.44
CA VAL A 43 -10.62 3.61 -4.95
C VAL A 43 -10.14 2.84 -6.18
N GLN A 44 -10.49 3.35 -7.35
CA GLN A 44 -10.05 2.77 -8.62
C GLN A 44 -8.52 2.74 -8.69
N GLY A 45 -7.97 1.57 -9.01
CA GLY A 45 -6.52 1.35 -9.04
C GLY A 45 -5.85 1.25 -7.67
N GLY A 46 -6.61 1.10 -6.58
CA GLY A 46 -6.04 0.84 -5.26
C GLY A 46 -5.33 -0.51 -5.21
N GLU A 47 -4.03 -0.51 -4.91
CA GLU A 47 -3.21 -1.73 -4.84
C GLU A 47 -2.98 -2.16 -3.39
N TYR A 48 -2.70 -1.21 -2.50
CA TYR A 48 -2.36 -1.48 -1.11
C TYR A 48 -3.26 -0.72 -0.15
N VAL A 49 -3.25 -1.13 1.11
CA VAL A 49 -3.87 -0.43 2.23
C VAL A 49 -2.88 -0.32 3.38
N VAL A 50 -2.80 0.88 3.96
CA VAL A 50 -2.05 1.17 5.18
C VAL A 50 -3.02 1.60 6.28
N GLN A 51 -2.67 1.33 7.54
CA GLN A 51 -3.45 1.76 8.70
C GLN A 51 -2.85 3.03 9.29
N VAL A 52 -3.57 4.14 9.22
CA VAL A 52 -3.14 5.41 9.84
C VAL A 52 -4.10 5.73 10.97
N ALA A 53 -3.61 5.68 12.21
CA ALA A 53 -4.42 5.90 13.42
C ALA A 53 -5.74 5.10 13.41
N SER A 54 -5.67 3.81 13.06
CA SER A 54 -6.82 2.90 12.94
C SER A 54 -7.82 3.19 11.82
N HIS A 55 -7.48 4.07 10.88
CA HIS A 55 -8.26 4.34 9.68
C HIS A 55 -7.55 3.75 8.45
N PRO A 56 -8.25 2.94 7.62
CA PRO A 56 -7.64 2.39 6.42
C PRO A 56 -7.49 3.48 5.36
N MET A 57 -6.30 3.57 4.79
CA MET A 57 -5.99 4.42 3.65
C MET A 57 -5.50 3.56 2.50
N VAL A 58 -6.22 3.63 1.39
CA VAL A 58 -5.90 2.88 0.17
C VAL A 58 -4.88 3.64 -0.63
N LEU A 59 -3.81 2.97 -1.00
CA LEU A 59 -2.73 3.48 -1.83
C LEU A 59 -2.99 3.08 -3.28
N ARG A 60 -3.15 4.08 -4.15
CA ARG A 60 -3.18 3.90 -5.61
C ARG A 60 -1.88 4.41 -6.21
N PRO A 61 -1.36 3.82 -7.30
CA PRO A 61 -0.19 4.34 -7.99
C PRO A 61 -0.38 5.81 -8.37
N ALA A 62 0.70 6.56 -8.24
CA ALA A 62 0.79 7.93 -8.72
C ALA A 62 2.01 8.04 -9.65
N ASP A 63 1.91 8.93 -10.63
CA ASP A 63 3.00 9.20 -11.55
C ASP A 63 4.10 10.02 -10.85
N GLY A 64 5.35 9.81 -11.25
CA GLY A 64 6.51 10.52 -10.74
C GLY A 64 7.14 9.87 -9.50
N THR A 65 7.87 10.70 -8.75
CA THR A 65 8.68 10.34 -7.60
C THR A 65 8.25 11.11 -6.35
N ALA A 66 8.80 10.77 -5.18
CA ALA A 66 8.50 11.50 -3.95
C ALA A 66 8.83 13.00 -4.03
N ASP A 67 9.82 13.38 -4.83
CA ASP A 67 10.25 14.76 -5.04
C ASP A 67 9.25 15.56 -5.91
N ASP A 68 8.44 14.87 -6.71
CA ASP A 68 7.43 15.49 -7.57
C ASP A 68 6.12 15.79 -6.82
N VAL A 69 6.00 15.35 -5.57
CA VAL A 69 4.80 15.56 -4.75
C VAL A 69 4.64 17.06 -4.44
N PRO A 70 3.52 17.70 -4.83
CA PRO A 70 3.34 19.13 -4.59
C PRO A 70 3.34 19.49 -3.11
N ALA A 71 3.75 20.72 -2.82
CA ALA A 71 3.86 21.17 -1.45
C ALA A 71 2.51 21.10 -0.70
N GLY A 72 2.55 20.53 0.50
CA GLY A 72 1.37 20.30 1.32
C GLY A 72 0.66 18.97 1.05
N HIS A 73 1.11 18.16 0.08
CA HIS A 73 0.47 16.89 -0.26
C HIS A 73 1.23 15.64 0.21
N TRP A 74 2.40 15.80 0.84
CA TRP A 74 3.24 14.68 1.27
C TRP A 74 2.58 13.76 2.31
N TYR A 75 1.66 14.27 3.13
CA TYR A 75 1.08 13.54 4.27
C TYR A 75 0.21 12.34 3.90
N TYR A 76 -0.23 12.25 2.64
CA TYR A 76 -0.99 11.11 2.12
C TYR A 76 -0.27 10.41 0.96
N HIS A 77 0.98 10.77 0.67
CA HIS A 77 1.79 10.08 -0.33
C HIS A 77 2.78 9.14 0.34
N TYR A 78 2.96 7.98 -0.28
CA TYR A 78 3.84 6.93 0.22
C TYR A 78 4.68 6.37 -0.93
N THR A 79 5.90 5.94 -0.63
CA THR A 79 6.67 5.08 -1.52
C THR A 79 6.63 3.64 -1.03
N ILE A 80 6.45 2.70 -1.96
CA ILE A 80 6.67 1.27 -1.71
C ILE A 80 7.73 0.82 -2.70
N GLY A 81 8.94 0.55 -2.19
CA GLY A 81 10.12 0.43 -3.04
C GLY A 81 10.38 1.76 -3.77
N GLU A 82 10.50 1.71 -5.09
CA GLU A 82 10.73 2.88 -5.95
C GLU A 82 9.45 3.52 -6.48
N ARG A 83 8.28 2.93 -6.22
CA ARG A 83 6.99 3.37 -6.77
C ARG A 83 6.32 4.36 -5.82
N LEU A 84 5.82 5.46 -6.38
CA LEU A 84 5.00 6.45 -5.67
C LEU A 84 3.53 6.03 -5.64
N PHE A 85 2.89 6.28 -4.50
CA PHE A 85 1.47 6.06 -4.29
C PHE A 85 0.82 7.28 -3.65
N SER A 86 -0.43 7.53 -4.05
CA SER A 86 -1.32 8.51 -3.44
C SER A 86 -2.38 7.81 -2.61
N GLY A 87 -2.56 8.25 -1.37
CA GLY A 87 -3.46 7.67 -0.39
C GLY A 87 -4.85 8.30 -0.41
N VAL A 88 -5.88 7.44 -0.28
CA VAL A 88 -7.27 7.85 -0.11
C VAL A 88 -7.85 7.12 1.10
N PHE A 89 -8.28 7.89 2.12
CA PHE A 89 -8.95 7.31 3.29
C PHE A 89 -10.30 6.71 2.90
N VAL A 90 -10.55 5.49 3.35
CA VAL A 90 -11.81 4.78 3.12
C VAL A 90 -12.40 4.34 4.45
N GLY A 91 -13.70 4.04 4.43
CA GLY A 91 -14.40 3.51 5.58
C GLY A 91 -15.60 2.71 5.13
N ARG A 92 -16.05 1.79 6.00
CA ARG A 92 -17.32 1.12 5.84
C ARG A 92 -18.12 1.33 7.12
N GLU A 93 -19.40 1.64 6.96
CA GLU A 93 -20.30 1.72 8.09
C GLU A 93 -20.28 0.39 8.86
N ARG A 94 -20.05 0.47 10.17
CA ARG A 94 -20.25 -0.68 11.05
C ARG A 94 -21.72 -0.68 11.43
N VAL A 95 -22.47 -1.64 10.91
CA VAL A 95 -23.82 -1.93 11.41
C VAL A 95 -23.68 -2.23 12.90
N ARG A 96 -24.21 -1.34 13.74
CA ARG A 96 -24.32 -1.60 15.18
C ARG A 96 -25.42 -2.63 15.36
N THR A 97 -25.03 -3.89 15.57
CA THR A 97 -25.91 -4.93 16.12
C THR A 97 -26.18 -4.68 17.59
#